data_AF-A0A933A0J0-F1
#
_entry.id   AF-A0A933A0J0-F1
#
_cell.length_a   1.000
_cell.length_b   1.000
_cell.length_c   1.000
_cell.angle_alpha   90.00
_cell.angle_beta   90.00
_cell.angle_gamma   90.00
#
_symmetry.space_group_name_H-M   'P 1'
#
loop_
_entity.id
_entity.type
_entity.pdbx_description
1 polymer ?
#
loop_
_entity_poly.entity_id
_entity_poly.type
_entity_poly.pdbx_seq_one_letter_code
_entity_poly.pdbx_strand_id
1 'polypeptide(L)'
;MSADIVARVTGRFPQVRDLVEEARKAREEEERHLHEAVEKAKAEGKRPPGRHESHVPVYRNVTLGVPREVLPDVCRFVRDDPDLQFDFCSFVSAVDLPPDRMEVVYGLFSTSRHHDVVLKVEVARADARVPSVVGIWDGANWHEREAFDLLGVVFEGHPDPRRIMMTDDWAGHPLRKDYVYQEPAWLVDLAVQRQKEIAASGGEPIGERS
;
A
#
# COMPACT_ATOMS: atom_id res chain seq x y z
N MET A 1 17.26 17.21 -6.23
CA MET A 1 17.12 15.74 -6.21
C MET A 1 15.81 15.30 -6.84
N SER A 2 14.65 15.67 -6.27
CA SER A 2 13.36 15.12 -6.67
C SER A 2 13.00 15.26 -8.16
N ALA A 3 13.22 16.45 -8.75
CA ALA A 3 12.94 16.68 -10.17
C ALA A 3 13.89 15.91 -11.12
N ASP A 4 15.11 15.60 -10.67
CA ASP A 4 16.10 14.85 -11.46
C ASP A 4 15.71 13.37 -11.58
N ILE A 5 15.22 12.77 -10.49
CA ILE A 5 14.70 11.40 -10.48
C ILE A 5 13.55 11.26 -11.49
N VAL A 6 12.56 12.15 -11.41
CA VAL A 6 11.40 12.14 -12.31
C VAL A 6 11.85 12.30 -13.76
N ALA A 7 12.71 13.28 -14.06
CA ALA A 7 13.17 13.54 -15.42
C ALA A 7 13.93 12.35 -16.03
N ARG A 8 14.79 11.67 -15.25
CA ARG A 8 15.54 10.50 -15.72
C ARG A 8 14.64 9.30 -16.00
N VAL A 9 13.77 8.96 -15.04
CA VAL A 9 12.86 7.81 -15.20
C VAL A 9 11.87 8.06 -16.33
N THR A 10 11.21 9.22 -16.37
CA THR A 10 10.26 9.56 -17.43
C THR A 10 10.93 9.78 -18.80
N GLY A 11 12.20 10.16 -18.82
CA GLY A 11 13.02 10.25 -20.04
C GLY A 11 13.27 8.87 -20.67
N ARG A 12 13.50 7.85 -19.83
CA ARG A 12 13.79 6.48 -20.27
C ARG A 12 12.55 5.61 -20.50
N PHE A 13 11.49 5.84 -19.72
CA PHE A 13 10.25 5.06 -19.71
C PHE A 13 9.04 5.94 -20.03
N PRO A 14 8.61 6.01 -21.30
CA PRO A 14 7.44 6.79 -21.71
C PRO A 14 6.16 6.41 -20.95
N GLN A 15 5.97 5.13 -20.63
CA GLN A 15 4.79 4.66 -19.90
C GLN A 15 4.70 5.24 -18.48
N VAL A 16 5.85 5.48 -17.83
CA VAL A 16 5.90 6.16 -16.53
C VAL A 16 5.60 7.65 -16.69
N ARG A 17 6.05 8.27 -17.78
CA ARG A 17 5.74 9.67 -18.09
C ARG A 17 4.24 9.89 -18.24
N ASP A 18 3.58 9.02 -18.99
CA ASP A 18 2.14 9.12 -19.24
C ASP A 18 1.36 9.06 -17.92
N LEU A 19 1.70 8.10 -17.04
CA LEU A 19 1.11 8.02 -15.70
C LEU A 19 1.39 9.24 -14.82
N VAL A 20 2.60 9.80 -14.89
CA VAL A 20 2.94 11.02 -14.13
C VAL A 20 2.10 12.21 -14.60
N GLU A 21 1.90 12.36 -15.91
CA GLU A 21 1.06 13.42 -16.47
C GLU A 21 -0.44 13.21 -16.17
N GLU A 22 -0.91 11.97 -16.22
CA GLU A 22 -2.28 11.60 -15.81
C GLU A 22 -2.52 11.90 -14.33
N ALA A 23 -1.62 11.46 -13.45
CA ALA A 23 -1.69 11.74 -12.01
C ALA A 23 -1.66 13.25 -11.72
N ARG A 24 -0.85 14.00 -12.48
CA ARG A 24 -0.82 15.46 -12.37
C ARG A 24 -2.16 16.09 -12.74
N LYS A 25 -2.76 15.70 -13.87
CA LYS A 25 -4.07 16.20 -14.30
C LYS A 25 -5.17 15.85 -13.31
N ALA A 26 -5.21 14.61 -12.84
CA ALA A 26 -6.18 14.14 -11.86
C ALA A 26 -6.08 14.95 -10.55
N ARG A 27 -4.85 15.23 -10.10
CA ARG A 27 -4.61 16.07 -8.92
C ARG A 27 -5.06 17.52 -9.13
N GLU A 28 -4.78 18.10 -10.30
CA GLU A 28 -5.25 19.44 -10.65
C GLU A 28 -6.80 19.50 -10.71
N GLU A 29 -7.45 18.44 -11.18
CA GLU A 29 -8.91 18.27 -11.16
C GLU A 29 -9.47 18.17 -9.74
N GLU A 30 -8.88 17.32 -8.91
CA GLU A 30 -9.28 17.15 -7.51
C GLU A 30 -9.12 18.46 -6.73
N GLU A 31 -8.03 19.19 -6.95
CA GLU A 31 -7.79 20.50 -6.32
C GLU A 31 -8.82 21.54 -6.75
N ARG A 32 -9.24 21.54 -8.02
CA ARG A 32 -10.35 22.38 -8.50
C ARG A 32 -11.66 22.03 -7.81
N HIS A 33 -12.02 20.74 -7.77
CA HIS A 33 -13.24 20.30 -7.10
C HIS A 33 -13.23 20.63 -5.59
N LEU A 34 -12.08 20.47 -4.93
CA LEU A 34 -11.91 20.83 -3.52
C LEU A 34 -12.08 22.35 -3.34
N HIS A 35 -11.49 23.16 -4.22
CA HIS A 35 -11.61 24.61 -4.17
C HIS A 35 -13.08 25.04 -4.32
N GLU A 36 -13.79 24.50 -5.30
CA GLU A 36 -15.23 24.74 -5.50
C GLU A 36 -16.05 24.30 -4.29
N ALA A 37 -15.75 23.14 -3.71
CA ALA A 37 -16.42 22.65 -2.50
C ALA A 37 -16.17 23.56 -1.27
N VAL A 38 -14.95 24.09 -1.14
CA VAL A 38 -14.57 25.04 -0.09
C VAL A 38 -15.33 26.36 -0.25
N GLU A 39 -15.38 26.92 -1.47
CA GLU A 39 -16.10 28.17 -1.74
C GLU A 39 -17.61 28.01 -1.53
N LYS A 40 -18.18 26.87 -1.95
CA LYS A 40 -19.59 26.52 -1.68
C LYS A 40 -19.86 26.42 -0.18
N ALA A 41 -19.01 25.73 0.58
CA ALA A 41 -19.17 25.60 2.03
C ALA A 41 -19.12 26.97 2.73
N LYS A 42 -18.20 27.86 2.31
CA LYS A 42 -18.12 29.23 2.81
C LYS A 42 -19.40 30.02 2.53
N ALA A 43 -19.94 29.94 1.30
CA ALA A 43 -21.16 30.63 0.91
C ALA A 43 -22.39 30.15 1.72
N GLU A 44 -22.44 28.86 2.08
CA GLU A 44 -23.49 28.26 2.91
C GLU A 44 -23.30 28.51 4.42
N GLY A 45 -22.25 29.23 4.83
CA GLY A 45 -21.89 29.42 6.24
C GLY A 45 -21.50 28.11 6.96
N LYS A 46 -21.18 27.05 6.20
CA LYS A 46 -20.75 25.75 6.71
C LYS A 46 -19.24 25.72 6.87
N ARG A 47 -18.77 24.84 7.75
CA ARG A 47 -17.34 24.55 7.87
C ARG A 47 -16.85 23.99 6.53
N PRO A 48 -15.77 24.54 5.94
CA PRO A 48 -15.16 23.97 4.75
C PRO A 48 -14.74 22.51 5.00
N PRO A 49 -14.74 21.65 3.96
CA PRO A 49 -14.12 20.34 4.08
C PRO A 49 -12.68 20.51 4.58
N GLY A 50 -12.33 19.79 5.63
CA GLY A 50 -11.02 19.93 6.26
C GLY A 50 -9.93 19.51 5.28
N ARG A 51 -9.01 20.42 4.94
CA ARG A 51 -7.71 20.02 4.42
C ARG A 51 -6.98 19.38 5.59
N HIS A 52 -6.60 18.12 5.48
CA HIS A 52 -5.78 17.46 6.50
C HIS A 52 -4.36 18.07 6.42
N GLU A 53 -4.18 19.28 6.94
CA GLU A 53 -2.86 19.89 7.09
C GLU A 53 -2.20 19.27 8.32
N SER A 54 -1.41 18.23 8.09
CA SER A 54 -0.51 17.72 9.12
C SER A 54 0.53 18.81 9.45
N HIS A 55 0.57 19.27 10.71
CA HIS A 55 1.61 20.16 11.23
C HIS A 55 3.01 19.50 11.33
N VAL A 56 3.18 18.33 10.73
CA VAL A 56 4.43 17.57 10.66
C VAL A 56 5.13 17.93 9.35
N PRO A 57 6.45 18.13 9.32
CA PRO A 57 7.18 18.27 8.06
C PRO A 57 6.84 17.08 7.15
N VAL A 58 6.14 17.37 6.05
CA VAL A 58 5.80 16.38 5.04
C VAL A 58 7.07 16.15 4.22
N TYR A 59 7.81 15.09 4.55
CA TYR A 59 8.75 14.52 3.60
C TYR A 59 7.93 14.04 2.41
N ARG A 60 7.82 14.87 1.36
CA ARG A 60 7.19 14.45 0.10
C ARG A 60 8.24 13.66 -0.68
N ASN A 61 8.36 12.40 -0.33
CA ASN A 61 9.11 11.41 -1.10
C ASN A 61 8.60 11.47 -2.56
N VAL A 62 9.51 11.47 -3.54
CA VAL A 62 9.10 11.41 -4.94
C VAL A 62 8.35 10.12 -5.16
N THR A 63 7.13 10.21 -5.70
CA THR A 63 6.30 9.05 -5.96
C THR A 63 6.04 8.95 -7.46
N LEU A 64 6.31 7.77 -8.02
CA LEU A 64 6.12 7.49 -9.44
C LEU A 64 5.14 6.33 -9.62
N GLY A 65 4.12 6.53 -10.44
CA GLY A 65 3.30 5.44 -10.95
C GLY A 65 4.09 4.64 -11.99
N VAL A 66 4.11 3.33 -11.86
CA VAL A 66 4.84 2.42 -12.75
C VAL A 66 3.91 1.30 -13.20
N PRO A 67 3.73 1.06 -14.51
CA PRO A 67 3.00 -0.11 -14.98
C PRO A 67 3.72 -1.39 -14.59
N ARG A 68 2.97 -2.44 -14.21
CA ARG A 68 3.56 -3.71 -13.76
C ARG A 68 4.46 -4.35 -14.82
N GLU A 69 4.18 -4.12 -16.10
CA GLU A 69 4.88 -4.71 -17.25
C GLU A 69 6.33 -4.21 -17.37
N VAL A 70 6.60 -2.97 -16.95
CA VAL A 70 7.93 -2.35 -17.03
C VAL A 70 8.62 -2.27 -15.66
N LEU A 71 7.96 -2.73 -14.59
CA LEU A 71 8.45 -2.63 -13.23
C LEU A 71 9.88 -3.18 -13.07
N PRO A 72 10.22 -4.42 -13.51
CA PRO A 72 11.59 -4.93 -13.36
C PRO A 72 12.65 -4.07 -14.05
N ASP A 73 12.33 -3.49 -15.21
CA ASP A 73 13.27 -2.67 -15.97
C ASP A 73 13.47 -1.30 -15.32
N VAL A 74 12.40 -0.70 -14.81
CA VAL A 74 12.48 0.53 -14.00
C VAL A 74 13.30 0.26 -12.75
N CYS A 75 13.03 -0.82 -12.02
CA CYS A 75 13.75 -1.21 -10.81
C CYS A 75 15.26 -1.41 -11.06
N ARG A 76 15.64 -2.12 -12.13
CA ARG A 76 17.05 -2.26 -12.51
C ARG A 76 17.69 -0.92 -12.89
N PHE A 77 16.98 -0.11 -13.66
CA PHE A 77 17.48 1.21 -14.05
C PHE A 77 17.74 2.10 -12.84
N VAL A 78 16.78 2.23 -11.92
CA VAL A 78 16.93 3.11 -10.75
C VAL A 78 17.99 2.59 -9.77
N ARG A 79 18.21 1.28 -9.70
CA ARG A 79 19.31 0.67 -8.93
C ARG A 79 20.68 0.96 -9.55
N ASP A 80 20.80 0.74 -10.86
CA ASP A 80 22.09 0.70 -11.57
C ASP A 80 22.52 2.07 -12.14
N ASP A 81 21.60 3.02 -12.31
CA ASP A 81 21.93 4.36 -12.80
C ASP A 81 22.92 5.04 -11.83
N PRO A 82 24.07 5.52 -12.34
CA PRO A 82 25.13 6.06 -11.50
C PRO A 82 24.69 7.35 -10.79
N ASP A 83 23.60 7.98 -11.24
CA ASP A 83 23.03 9.15 -10.62
C ASP A 83 21.91 8.88 -9.61
N LEU A 84 21.29 7.71 -9.67
CA LEU A 84 20.20 7.33 -8.77
C LEU A 84 20.70 6.42 -7.64
N GLN A 85 21.35 5.30 -8.00
CA GLN A 85 21.94 4.35 -7.06
C GLN A 85 21.00 3.90 -5.94
N PHE A 86 19.75 3.52 -6.25
CA PHE A 86 18.83 2.99 -5.26
C PHE A 86 19.22 1.55 -4.87
N ASP A 87 20.23 1.45 -4.03
CA ASP A 87 20.87 0.21 -3.58
C ASP A 87 20.09 -0.51 -2.46
N PHE A 88 19.11 0.15 -1.84
CA PHE A 88 18.34 -0.40 -0.73
C PHE A 88 16.83 -0.37 -0.98
N CYS A 89 16.20 -1.54 -0.96
CA CYS A 89 14.74 -1.66 -0.88
C CYS A 89 14.32 -1.59 0.60
N SER A 90 13.73 -0.46 0.99
CA SER A 90 13.35 -0.20 2.38
C SER A 90 12.08 -0.93 2.80
N PHE A 91 11.11 -1.05 1.88
CA PHE A 91 9.91 -1.87 2.09
C PHE A 91 9.23 -2.18 0.75
N VAL A 92 8.46 -3.26 0.74
CA VAL A 92 7.39 -3.52 -0.23
C VAL A 92 6.10 -3.70 0.56
N SER A 93 5.02 -3.08 0.12
CA SER A 93 3.70 -3.25 0.74
C SER A 93 2.62 -3.15 -0.32
N ALA A 94 1.37 -3.40 0.06
CA ALA A 94 0.24 -3.16 -0.82
C ALA A 94 -0.92 -2.49 -0.09
N VAL A 95 -1.79 -1.85 -0.86
CA VAL A 95 -2.96 -1.13 -0.38
C VAL A 95 -4.16 -1.61 -1.17
N ASP A 96 -5.14 -2.18 -0.47
CA ASP A 96 -6.45 -2.49 -1.04
C ASP A 96 -7.22 -1.19 -1.24
N LEU A 97 -7.57 -0.88 -2.49
CA LEU A 97 -8.26 0.35 -2.92
C LEU A 97 -9.64 -0.03 -3.50
N PRO A 98 -10.67 -0.18 -2.65
CA PRO A 98 -12.01 -0.48 -3.12
C PRO A 98 -12.52 0.56 -4.14
N PRO A 99 -13.34 0.14 -5.12
CA PRO A 99 -13.99 -1.17 -5.19
C PRO A 99 -13.14 -2.29 -5.84
N ASP A 100 -12.23 -1.96 -6.74
CA ASP A 100 -11.67 -2.92 -7.71
C ASP A 100 -10.17 -2.77 -7.97
N ARG A 101 -9.46 -2.00 -7.15
CA ARG A 101 -8.02 -1.72 -7.34
C ARG A 101 -7.16 -2.22 -6.19
N MET A 102 -5.92 -2.52 -6.52
CA MET A 102 -4.86 -2.87 -5.58
C MET A 102 -3.62 -2.09 -5.99
N GLU A 103 -2.97 -1.43 -5.04
CA GLU A 103 -1.72 -0.70 -5.29
C GLU A 103 -0.58 -1.37 -4.56
N VAL A 104 0.50 -1.73 -5.26
CA VAL A 104 1.74 -2.23 -4.66
C VAL A 104 2.73 -1.09 -4.58
N VAL A 105 3.33 -0.90 -3.41
CA VAL A 105 4.20 0.24 -3.08
C VAL A 105 5.59 -0.26 -2.75
N TYR A 106 6.60 0.28 -3.43
CA TYR A 106 8.01 -0.01 -3.22
C TYR A 106 8.70 1.25 -2.70
N GLY A 107 9.17 1.21 -1.46
CA GLY A 107 10.02 2.25 -0.89
C GLY A 107 11.48 1.95 -1.18
N LEU A 108 12.13 2.80 -1.97
CA LEU A 108 13.54 2.64 -2.34
C LEU A 108 14.36 3.78 -1.76
N PHE A 109 15.57 3.46 -1.31
CA PHE A 109 16.51 4.40 -0.75
C PHE A 109 17.89 4.18 -1.36
N SER A 110 18.59 5.27 -1.63
CA SER A 110 20.00 5.26 -1.99
C SER A 110 20.83 5.56 -0.76
N THR A 111 21.57 4.57 -0.26
CA THR A 111 22.47 4.76 0.88
C THR A 111 23.66 5.64 0.52
N SER A 112 24.11 5.57 -0.73
CA SER A 112 25.25 6.35 -1.24
C SER A 112 24.90 7.82 -1.48
N ARG A 113 23.69 8.12 -1.95
CA ARG A 113 23.26 9.49 -2.30
C ARG A 113 22.26 10.11 -1.32
N HIS A 114 21.82 9.36 -0.30
CA HIS A 114 20.92 9.80 0.76
C HIS A 114 19.61 10.43 0.24
N HIS A 115 18.96 9.74 -0.69
CA HIS A 115 17.67 10.15 -1.23
C HIS A 115 16.80 8.92 -1.49
N ASP A 116 15.51 9.16 -1.61
CA ASP A 116 14.48 8.13 -1.67
C ASP A 116 13.50 8.36 -2.82
N VAL A 117 12.88 7.27 -3.25
CA VAL A 117 11.78 7.26 -4.20
C VAL A 117 10.78 6.17 -3.84
N VAL A 118 9.51 6.45 -4.09
CA VAL A 118 8.41 5.49 -3.95
C VAL A 118 7.92 5.13 -5.35
N LEU A 119 7.91 3.84 -5.68
CA LEU A 119 7.26 3.33 -6.89
C LEU A 119 5.91 2.75 -6.51
N LYS A 120 4.87 3.11 -7.26
CA LYS A 120 3.50 2.62 -7.06
C LYS A 120 3.05 1.89 -8.31
N VAL A 121 2.53 0.69 -8.13
CA VAL A 121 2.03 -0.16 -9.20
C VAL A 121 0.57 -0.44 -8.91
N GLU A 122 -0.31 0.24 -9.64
CA GLU A 122 -1.76 0.02 -9.56
C GLU A 122 -2.16 -1.12 -10.50
N VAL A 123 -2.90 -2.09 -9.98
CA VAL A 123 -3.42 -3.26 -10.70
C VAL A 123 -4.88 -3.50 -10.33
N ALA A 124 -5.59 -4.23 -11.19
CA ALA A 124 -6.94 -4.67 -10.87
C ALA A 124 -6.89 -5.62 -9.66
N ARG A 125 -7.75 -5.41 -8.68
CA ARG A 125 -7.87 -6.23 -7.46
C ARG A 125 -8.16 -7.70 -7.77
N ALA A 126 -8.94 -7.96 -8.82
CA ALA A 126 -9.25 -9.31 -9.29
C ALA A 126 -8.04 -10.02 -9.95
N ASP A 127 -7.06 -9.25 -10.43
CA ASP A 127 -5.82 -9.74 -11.06
C ASP A 127 -4.60 -9.06 -10.41
N ALA A 128 -4.51 -9.17 -9.08
CA ALA A 128 -3.46 -8.53 -8.29
C ALA A 128 -2.12 -9.25 -8.44
N ARG A 129 -1.55 -9.20 -9.65
CA ARG A 129 -0.28 -9.81 -10.04
C ARG A 129 0.72 -8.75 -10.45
N VAL A 130 1.94 -8.86 -9.94
CA VAL A 130 3.08 -7.99 -10.29
C VAL A 130 4.36 -8.82 -10.37
N PRO A 131 5.36 -8.44 -11.18
CA PRO A 131 6.66 -9.09 -11.15
C PRO A 131 7.37 -8.94 -9.80
N SER A 132 8.04 -9.99 -9.34
CA SER A 132 8.90 -9.96 -8.16
C SER A 132 10.16 -9.13 -8.42
N VAL A 133 10.61 -8.37 -7.42
CA VAL A 133 11.87 -7.61 -7.44
C VAL A 133 12.94 -8.23 -6.53
N VAL A 134 12.71 -9.43 -5.98
CA VAL A 134 13.69 -10.16 -5.16
C VAL A 134 15.01 -10.37 -5.89
N GLY A 135 14.98 -10.68 -7.19
CA GLY A 135 16.20 -10.81 -8.00
C GLY A 135 16.97 -9.49 -8.22
N ILE A 136 16.41 -8.35 -7.79
CA ILE A 136 17.03 -7.02 -7.86
C ILE A 136 17.51 -6.60 -6.46
N TRP A 137 16.66 -6.77 -5.45
CA TRP A 137 16.97 -6.56 -4.04
C TRP A 137 16.51 -7.76 -3.20
N ASP A 138 17.46 -8.52 -2.64
CA ASP A 138 17.15 -9.71 -1.83
C ASP A 138 16.25 -9.39 -0.62
N GLY A 139 16.35 -8.18 -0.08
CA GLY A 139 15.53 -7.69 1.04
C GLY A 139 14.03 -7.65 0.75
N ALA A 140 13.62 -7.61 -0.53
CA ALA A 140 12.21 -7.61 -0.91
C ALA A 140 11.48 -8.92 -0.60
N ASN A 141 12.20 -10.04 -0.40
CA ASN A 141 11.62 -11.38 -0.26
C ASN A 141 10.57 -11.46 0.86
N TRP A 142 10.91 -10.94 2.05
CA TRP A 142 10.01 -10.98 3.20
C TRP A 142 8.79 -10.08 2.99
N HIS A 143 9.00 -8.91 2.40
CA HIS A 143 7.95 -7.94 2.14
C HIS A 143 6.96 -8.39 1.06
N GLU A 144 7.44 -9.02 -0.02
CA GLU A 144 6.58 -9.59 -1.05
C GLU A 144 5.74 -10.75 -0.49
N ARG A 145 6.33 -11.59 0.37
CA ARG A 145 5.59 -12.66 1.08
C ARG A 145 4.55 -12.11 2.05
N GLU A 146 4.86 -11.04 2.77
CA GLU A 146 3.91 -10.36 3.66
C GLU A 146 2.71 -9.80 2.87
N ALA A 147 2.96 -9.10 1.77
CA ALA A 147 1.91 -8.56 0.90
C ALA A 147 1.08 -9.68 0.24
N PHE A 148 1.71 -10.79 -0.14
CA PHE A 148 1.00 -11.99 -0.60
C PHE A 148 0.09 -12.57 0.50
N ASP A 149 0.62 -12.76 1.70
CA ASP A 149 -0.13 -13.40 2.79
C ASP A 149 -1.31 -12.54 3.27
N LEU A 150 -1.05 -11.25 3.50
CA LEU A 150 -2.00 -10.34 4.12
C LEU A 150 -3.00 -9.70 3.16
N LEU A 151 -2.62 -9.51 1.88
CA LEU A 151 -3.42 -8.81 0.86
C LEU A 151 -3.69 -9.65 -0.40
N GLY A 152 -2.99 -10.77 -0.58
CA GLY A 152 -3.20 -11.68 -1.71
C GLY A 152 -2.62 -11.18 -3.02
N VAL A 153 -1.59 -10.33 -2.97
CA VAL A 153 -0.83 -9.91 -4.16
C VAL A 153 0.12 -11.03 -4.57
N VAL A 154 0.04 -11.46 -5.82
CA VAL A 154 0.91 -12.52 -6.36
C VAL A 154 2.13 -11.89 -7.03
N PHE A 155 3.32 -12.24 -6.53
CA PHE A 155 4.59 -11.78 -7.08
C PHE A 155 5.18 -12.83 -8.03
N GLU A 156 5.15 -12.54 -9.33
CA GLU A 156 5.59 -13.48 -10.36
C GLU A 156 7.11 -13.58 -10.41
N GLY A 157 7.63 -14.81 -10.37
CA GLY A 157 9.07 -15.07 -10.30
C GLY A 157 9.66 -15.03 -8.89
N HIS A 158 8.84 -14.89 -7.84
CA HIS A 158 9.30 -14.95 -6.45
C HIS A 158 9.82 -16.37 -6.10
N PRO A 159 10.97 -16.51 -5.42
CA PRO A 159 11.60 -17.81 -5.17
C PRO A 159 10.87 -18.69 -4.14
N ASP A 160 10.15 -18.10 -3.17
CA ASP A 160 9.42 -18.83 -2.12
C ASP A 160 8.07 -18.15 -1.76
N PRO A 161 7.01 -18.33 -2.57
CA PRO A 161 5.73 -17.62 -2.40
C PRO A 161 4.82 -18.25 -1.33
N ARG A 162 5.38 -18.61 -0.17
CA ARG A 162 4.61 -19.15 0.96
C ARG A 162 4.20 -18.05 1.94
N ARG A 163 3.08 -18.27 2.65
CA ARG A 163 2.63 -17.44 3.78
C ARG A 163 3.74 -17.30 4.83
N ILE A 164 3.68 -16.23 5.62
CA ILE A 164 4.72 -15.92 6.62
C ILE A 164 4.15 -15.38 7.93
N MET A 165 3.00 -14.71 7.88
CA MET A 165 2.29 -14.14 9.02
C MET A 165 1.16 -15.06 9.49
N MET A 166 0.36 -15.57 8.56
CA MET A 166 -0.80 -16.41 8.86
C MET A 166 -0.43 -17.90 8.87
N THR A 167 -1.21 -18.69 9.60
CA THR A 167 -1.09 -20.15 9.60
C THR A 167 -1.53 -20.75 8.26
N ASP A 168 -1.07 -21.97 7.96
CA ASP A 168 -1.34 -22.63 6.68
C ASP A 168 -2.84 -22.89 6.43
N ASP A 169 -3.64 -23.00 7.50
CA ASP A 169 -5.09 -23.20 7.47
C ASP A 169 -5.89 -21.88 7.40
N TRP A 170 -5.22 -20.72 7.41
CA TRP A 170 -5.90 -19.44 7.38
C TRP A 170 -6.61 -19.18 6.04
N ALA A 171 -7.92 -18.90 6.13
CA ALA A 171 -8.75 -18.58 4.99
C ALA A 171 -8.71 -17.07 4.68
N GLY A 172 -8.36 -16.72 3.44
CA GLY A 172 -8.39 -15.34 2.96
C GLY A 172 -7.15 -14.51 3.29
N HIS A 173 -7.34 -13.19 3.28
CA HIS A 173 -6.29 -12.16 3.35
C HIS A 173 -6.74 -11.03 4.29
N PRO A 174 -6.25 -11.01 5.55
CA PRO A 174 -6.86 -10.22 6.63
C PRO A 174 -6.79 -8.70 6.46
N LEU A 175 -5.88 -8.17 5.64
CA LEU A 175 -5.78 -6.73 5.42
C LEU A 175 -6.62 -6.22 4.25
N ARG A 176 -7.38 -7.09 3.57
CA ARG A 176 -8.39 -6.66 2.60
C ARG A 176 -9.56 -5.98 3.30
N LYS A 177 -10.12 -4.94 2.68
CA LYS A 177 -11.17 -4.11 3.27
C LYS A 177 -12.52 -4.82 3.39
N ASP A 178 -12.74 -5.87 2.61
CA ASP A 178 -13.91 -6.74 2.66
C ASP A 178 -13.69 -8.02 3.48
N TYR A 179 -12.52 -8.18 4.11
CA TYR A 179 -12.24 -9.35 4.93
C TYR A 179 -13.13 -9.36 6.17
N VAL A 180 -13.82 -10.48 6.37
CA VAL A 180 -14.58 -10.75 7.59
C VAL A 180 -13.88 -11.88 8.32
N TYR A 181 -13.39 -11.59 9.52
CA TYR A 181 -12.78 -12.61 10.38
C TYR A 181 -13.83 -13.66 10.75
N GLN A 182 -13.57 -14.91 10.40
CA GLN A 182 -14.38 -16.03 10.85
C GLN A 182 -13.84 -16.50 12.20
N GLU A 183 -14.57 -16.21 13.28
CA GLU A 183 -14.23 -16.72 14.59
C GLU A 183 -14.22 -18.25 14.56
N PRO A 184 -13.12 -18.91 14.95
CA PRO A 184 -13.08 -20.35 14.94
C PRO A 184 -14.05 -20.89 16.00
N ALA A 185 -14.77 -21.96 15.67
CA ALA A 185 -15.84 -22.50 16.52
C ALA A 185 -15.41 -22.75 17.98
N TRP A 186 -14.17 -23.22 18.18
CA TRP A 186 -13.62 -23.46 19.51
C TRP A 186 -13.49 -22.19 20.37
N LEU A 187 -13.26 -21.02 19.76
CA LEU A 187 -13.15 -19.75 20.46
C LEU A 187 -14.54 -19.28 20.93
N VAL A 188 -15.55 -19.47 20.07
CA VAL A 188 -16.95 -19.21 20.41
C VAL A 188 -17.40 -20.13 21.54
N ASP A 189 -17.11 -21.43 21.44
CA ASP A 189 -17.45 -22.43 22.46
C ASP A 189 -16.79 -22.10 23.82
N LEU A 190 -15.50 -21.72 23.81
CA LEU A 190 -14.77 -21.31 25.00
C LEU A 190 -15.37 -20.04 25.61
N ALA A 191 -15.72 -19.05 24.79
CA ALA A 191 -16.34 -17.81 25.25
C ALA A 191 -17.70 -18.09 25.91
N VAL A 192 -18.52 -18.95 25.31
CA VAL A 192 -19.82 -19.40 25.87
C VAL A 192 -19.61 -20.13 27.19
N GLN A 193 -18.61 -21.02 27.27
CA GLN A 193 -18.29 -21.74 28.50
C GLN A 193 -17.86 -20.76 29.61
N ARG A 194 -16.97 -19.80 29.30
CA ARG A 194 -16.51 -18.80 30.25
C ARG A 194 -17.64 -17.89 30.75
N GLN A 195 -18.56 -17.50 29.88
CA GLN A 195 -19.76 -16.75 30.28
C GLN A 195 -20.62 -17.53 31.27
N LYS A 196 -20.82 -18.85 31.04
CA LYS A 196 -21.54 -19.73 31.98
C LYS A 196 -20.83 -19.83 33.33
N GLU A 197 -19.50 -19.94 33.34
CA GLU A 197 -18.70 -19.98 34.57
C GLU A 197 -18.81 -18.68 35.38
N ILE A 198 -18.72 -17.51 34.72
CA ILE A 198 -18.85 -16.18 35.36
C ILE A 198 -20.25 -16.00 35.96
N ALA A 199 -21.29 -16.36 35.22
CA ALA A 199 -22.67 -16.31 35.70
C ALA A 199 -22.88 -17.23 36.91
N ALA A 200 -22.27 -18.42 36.92
CA ALA A 200 -22.33 -19.36 38.04
C ALA A 200 -21.55 -18.86 39.28
N SER A 201 -20.51 -18.04 39.10
CA SER A 201 -19.73 -17.44 40.19
C SER A 201 -20.33 -16.14 40.75
N GLY A 202 -21.47 -15.67 40.24
CA GLY A 202 -22.11 -14.42 40.66
C GLY A 202 -21.41 -13.15 40.18
N GLY A 203 -20.51 -13.26 39.19
CA GLY A 203 -19.87 -12.11 38.55
C GLY A 203 -20.74 -11.55 37.42
N GLU A 204 -20.76 -10.23 37.24
CA GLU A 204 -21.46 -9.64 36.10
C GLU A 204 -20.83 -10.07 34.77
N PRO A 205 -21.62 -10.42 33.74
CA PRO A 205 -21.10 -10.74 32.42
C PRO A 205 -20.36 -9.54 31.81
N ILE A 206 -19.12 -9.76 31.37
CA ILE A 206 -18.36 -8.75 30.63
C ILE A 206 -18.84 -8.81 29.18
N GLY A 207 -19.72 -7.89 28.77
CA GLY A 207 -20.15 -7.83 27.37
C GLY A 207 -21.30 -6.90 27.00
N GLU A 208 -22.17 -6.49 27.93
CA GLU A 208 -23.19 -5.48 27.64
C GLU A 208 -22.71 -4.08 28.02
N ARG A 209 -21.80 -3.51 27.22
CA ARG A 209 -21.70 -2.06 27.10
C ARG A 209 -21.84 -1.71 25.63
N SER A 210 -22.87 -0.92 25.39
CA SER A 210 -23.44 -0.41 24.13
C SER A 210 -22.45 -0.02 23.04
#